data_AF-A0A2N2NHI8-F1
#
_entry.id   AF-A0A2N2NHI8-F1
#
_cell.length_a   1.000
_cell.length_b   1.000
_cell.length_c   1.000
_cell.angle_alpha   90.00
_cell.angle_beta   90.00
_cell.angle_gamma   90.00
#
_symmetry.space_group_name_H-M   'P 1'
#
loop_
_entity.id
_entity.type
_entity.pdbx_description
1 polymer ?
#
loop_
_entity_poly.entity_id
_entity_poly.type
_entity_poly.pdbx_seq_one_letter_code
_entity_poly.pdbx_strand_id
1 'polypeptide(L)'
;MIRIQIRTGRIEKRELEFDEVFFISSKNNPMNRTSIRHMVVEIGNLAGIRNVHPHRLRHTFASELAFQGASEFEIMKLLGQTSSSMATKYVHSANMASNRVSVVNLIKKK
;
A
#
# COMPACT_ATOMS: atom_id res chain seq x y z
N MET A 1 -5.14 10.64 -1.25
CA MET A 1 -4.63 9.67 -0.26
C MET A 1 -5.79 8.72 0.02
N ILE A 2 -5.74 7.40 -0.28
CA ILE A 2 -6.78 6.52 0.29
C ILE A 2 -6.61 6.60 1.80
N ARG A 3 -7.58 7.23 2.44
CA ARG A 3 -7.92 6.89 3.80
C ARG A 3 -8.51 5.49 3.72
N ILE A 4 -7.78 4.49 4.16
CA ILE A 4 -8.44 3.29 4.68
C ILE A 4 -9.17 3.84 5.90
N GLN A 5 -10.45 4.20 5.75
CA GLN A 5 -11.31 4.56 6.87
C GLN A 5 -11.57 3.27 7.64
N ILE A 6 -10.59 2.86 8.44
CA ILE A 6 -10.91 2.15 9.66
C ILE A 6 -11.72 3.19 10.44
N ARG A 7 -13.03 3.00 10.55
CA ARG A 7 -13.96 3.90 11.21
C ARG A 7 -13.62 3.90 12.71
N THR A 8 -12.52 4.55 13.08
CA THR A 8 -12.06 4.73 14.46
C THR A 8 -12.80 5.92 15.06
N GLY A 9 -14.13 5.83 15.10
CA GLY A 9 -14.92 6.68 15.99
C GLY A 9 -14.72 6.21 17.41
N ARG A 10 -14.75 7.12 18.39
CA ARG A 10 -14.97 6.77 19.78
C ARG A 10 -16.42 6.26 19.84
N ILE A 11 -16.61 4.96 19.67
CA ILE A 11 -17.93 4.34 19.67
C ILE A 11 -18.39 4.37 21.11
N GLU A 12 -19.20 5.38 21.46
CA GLU A 12 -20.09 5.26 22.62
C GLU A 12 -20.83 3.94 22.50
N LYS A 13 -20.95 3.18 23.60
CA LYS A 13 -21.59 1.85 23.68
C LYS A 13 -23.00 1.86 23.06
N ARG A 14 -23.07 1.86 21.75
CA ARG A 14 -24.19 1.45 20.93
C ARG A 14 -23.78 0.07 20.47
N GLU A 15 -24.62 -0.93 20.73
CA GLU A 15 -24.42 -2.28 20.19
C GLU A 15 -24.14 -2.13 18.71
N LEU A 16 -22.89 -2.38 18.31
CA LEU A 16 -22.51 -2.34 16.92
C LEU A 16 -23.15 -3.57 16.30
N GLU A 17 -24.16 -3.35 15.47
CA GLU A 17 -24.61 -4.37 14.53
C GLU A 17 -23.37 -4.84 13.76
N PHE A 18 -23.09 -6.14 13.83
CA PHE A 18 -21.85 -6.75 13.31
C PHE A 18 -21.63 -6.43 11.81
N ASP A 19 -22.68 -6.06 11.09
CA ASP A 19 -22.66 -5.70 9.68
C ASP A 19 -21.88 -4.42 9.33
N GLU A 20 -21.58 -3.52 10.30
CA GLU A 20 -20.86 -2.27 10.00
C GLU A 20 -19.31 -2.36 10.13
N VAL A 21 -18.76 -3.46 10.70
CA VAL A 21 -17.33 -3.57 11.02
C VAL A 21 -16.71 -4.84 10.46
N PHE A 22 -15.95 -4.71 9.38
CA PHE A 22 -15.31 -5.86 8.71
C PHE A 22 -14.09 -6.43 9.46
N PHE A 23 -13.37 -5.62 10.24
CA PHE A 23 -12.17 -6.04 10.96
C PHE A 23 -12.36 -5.97 12.47
N ILE A 24 -12.42 -7.14 13.09
CA ILE A 24 -12.58 -7.33 14.54
C ILE A 24 -11.32 -7.92 15.16
N SER A 25 -11.03 -7.51 16.39
CA SER A 25 -9.95 -8.09 17.20
C SER A 25 -10.40 -9.37 17.90
N SER A 26 -9.45 -10.13 18.45
CA SER A 26 -9.74 -11.33 19.26
C SER A 26 -10.61 -11.08 20.49
N LYS A 27 -10.74 -9.82 20.92
CA LYS A 27 -11.60 -9.38 22.02
C LYS A 27 -12.97 -8.89 21.54
N ASN A 28 -13.37 -9.23 20.31
CA ASN A 28 -14.61 -8.79 19.67
C ASN A 28 -14.81 -7.25 19.63
N ASN A 29 -13.71 -6.50 19.60
CA ASN A 29 -13.73 -5.05 19.45
C ASN A 29 -13.27 -4.67 18.03
N PRO A 30 -13.80 -3.59 17.42
CA PRO A 30 -13.30 -3.08 16.16
C PRO A 30 -11.79 -2.88 16.19
N MET A 31 -11.08 -3.36 15.16
CA MET A 31 -9.65 -3.11 15.05
C MET A 31 -9.40 -1.62 14.85
N ASN A 32 -8.42 -1.07 15.56
CA ASN A 32 -7.99 0.30 15.37
C ASN A 32 -6.72 0.36 14.51
N ARG A 33 -6.41 1.54 13.99
CA ARG A 33 -5.23 1.79 13.14
C ARG A 33 -3.92 1.32 13.78
N THR A 34 -3.77 1.47 15.10
CA THR A 34 -2.57 1.08 15.84
C THR A 34 -2.40 -0.44 15.84
N SER A 35 -3.48 -1.18 16.11
CA SER A 35 -3.45 -2.65 16.09
C SER A 35 -3.05 -3.21 14.72
N ILE A 36 -3.61 -2.66 13.64
CA ILE A 36 -3.24 -3.03 12.27
C ILE A 36 -1.78 -2.67 11.98
N ARG A 37 -1.31 -1.51 12.44
CA ARG A 37 0.10 -1.12 12.29
C ARG A 37 1.03 -2.11 13.01
N HIS A 38 0.71 -2.50 14.23
CA HIS A 38 1.53 -3.46 14.99
C HIS A 38 1.58 -4.82 14.31
N MET A 39 0.43 -5.34 13.85
CA MET A 39 0.36 -6.59 13.10
C MET A 39 1.23 -6.54 11.83
N VAL A 40 1.17 -5.45 11.06
CA VAL A 40 2.00 -5.29 9.86
C VAL A 40 3.50 -5.23 10.19
N VAL A 41 3.88 -4.57 11.29
CA VAL A 41 5.28 -4.52 11.74
C VAL A 41 5.77 -5.89 12.18
N GLU A 42 4.95 -6.62 12.94
CA GLU A 42 5.26 -7.97 13.41
C GLU A 42 5.47 -8.95 12.25
N ILE A 43 4.56 -8.96 11.27
CA ILE A 43 4.71 -9.74 10.04
C ILE A 43 6.00 -9.34 9.29
N GLY A 44 6.30 -8.04 9.22
CA GLY A 44 7.53 -7.55 8.62
C GLY A 44 8.79 -8.07 9.33
N ASN A 45 8.79 -8.11 10.66
CA ASN A 45 9.89 -8.65 11.46
C ASN A 45 10.06 -10.15 11.24
N LEU A 46 8.97 -10.92 11.21
CA LEU A 46 8.99 -12.35 10.93
C LEU A 46 9.52 -12.65 9.52
N ALA A 47 9.18 -11.81 8.55
CA ALA A 47 9.70 -11.91 7.18
C ALA A 47 11.14 -11.38 7.03
N GLY A 48 11.78 -10.86 8.08
CA GLY A 48 13.11 -10.25 8.02
C GLY A 48 13.16 -8.92 7.27
N ILE A 49 12.02 -8.27 7.03
CA ILE A 49 11.92 -7.01 6.29
C ILE A 49 11.90 -5.84 7.26
N ARG A 50 12.94 -5.00 7.19
CA ARG A 50 13.05 -3.81 8.05
C ARG A 50 12.08 -2.71 7.64
N ASN A 51 11.61 -1.91 8.62
CA ASN A 51 10.81 -0.69 8.41
C ASN A 51 9.50 -0.91 7.63
N VAL A 52 8.86 -2.06 7.79
CA VAL A 52 7.54 -2.34 7.20
C VAL A 52 6.45 -1.59 7.95
N HIS A 53 5.57 -0.92 7.21
CA HIS A 53 4.38 -0.26 7.73
C HIS A 53 3.38 -0.06 6.58
N PRO A 54 2.08 0.16 6.86
CA PRO A 54 1.04 0.17 5.83
C PRO A 54 1.31 1.12 4.64
N HIS A 55 1.90 2.29 4.89
CA HIS A 55 2.20 3.23 3.80
C HIS A 55 3.32 2.72 2.88
N ARG A 56 4.34 2.06 3.43
CA ARG A 56 5.39 1.45 2.62
C ARG A 56 4.85 0.31 1.76
N LEU A 57 3.99 -0.54 2.29
CA LEU A 57 3.34 -1.60 1.50
C LEU A 57 2.53 -0.99 0.34
N ARG A 58 1.83 0.11 0.60
CA ARG A 58 1.13 0.87 -0.45
C ARG A 58 2.09 1.40 -1.52
N HIS A 59 3.23 1.95 -1.13
CA HIS A 59 4.25 2.40 -2.08
C HIS A 59 4.79 1.24 -2.91
N THR A 60 5.10 0.10 -2.28
CA THR A 60 5.57 -1.10 -2.97
C THR A 60 4.55 -1.59 -3.99
N PHE A 61 3.27 -1.68 -3.63
CA PHE A 61 2.20 -2.05 -4.56
C PHE A 61 2.13 -1.09 -5.77
N ALA A 62 2.24 0.21 -5.53
CA ALA A 62 2.21 1.22 -6.60
C ALA A 62 3.43 1.13 -7.54
N SER A 63 4.62 0.97 -6.96
CA SER A 63 5.86 0.78 -7.72
C SER A 63 5.82 -0.48 -8.55
N GLU A 64 5.33 -1.58 -7.98
CA GLU A 64 5.22 -2.87 -8.68
C GLU A 64 4.26 -2.77 -9.88
N LEU A 65 3.10 -2.15 -9.71
CA LEU A 65 2.18 -1.88 -10.82
C LEU A 65 2.85 -1.05 -11.93
N ALA A 66 3.60 -0.01 -11.56
CA ALA A 66 4.32 0.81 -12.53
C ALA A 66 5.40 0.01 -13.28
N PHE A 67 6.12 -0.89 -12.59
CA PHE A 67 7.09 -1.79 -13.21
C PHE A 67 6.45 -2.77 -14.19
N GLN A 68 5.23 -3.21 -13.91
CA GLN A 68 4.42 -4.04 -14.80
C GLN A 68 3.79 -3.26 -15.97
N GLY A 69 4.05 -1.95 -16.07
CA GLY A 69 3.58 -1.10 -17.16
C GLY A 69 2.20 -0.50 -16.95
N ALA A 70 1.64 -0.57 -15.73
CA ALA A 70 0.39 0.11 -15.42
C ALA A 70 0.53 1.63 -15.60
N SER A 71 -0.46 2.23 -16.24
CA SER A 71 -0.55 3.67 -16.41
C SER A 71 -0.82 4.38 -15.08
N GLU A 72 -0.54 5.67 -15.07
CA GLU A 72 -0.78 6.53 -13.92
C GLU A 72 -2.23 6.49 -13.43
N PHE A 73 -3.18 6.48 -14.38
CA PHE A 73 -4.61 6.41 -14.12
C PHE A 73 -5.02 5.07 -13.49
N GLU A 74 -4.48 3.95 -13.97
CA GLU A 74 -4.76 2.63 -13.40
C GLU A 74 -4.25 2.53 -11.97
N ILE A 75 -3.03 3.01 -11.72
CA ILE A 75 -2.45 3.07 -10.37
C ILE A 75 -3.33 3.92 -9.47
N MET A 76 -3.76 5.11 -9.92
CA MET A 76 -4.65 5.98 -9.15
C MET A 76 -5.99 5.33 -8.82
N LYS A 77 -6.59 4.62 -9.79
CA LYS A 77 -7.89 3.94 -9.62
C LYS A 77 -7.79 2.82 -8.60
N LEU A 78 -6.79 1.94 -8.74
CA LEU A 78 -6.54 0.85 -7.79
C LEU A 78 -6.15 1.36 -6.40
N LEU A 79 -5.40 2.47 -6.38
CA LEU A 79 -5.04 3.18 -5.17
C LEU A 79 -6.06 4.25 -4.78
N GLY A 80 -7.31 4.28 -5.27
CA GLY A 80 -8.37 5.22 -4.84
C GLY A 80 -7.90 6.66 -4.55
N GLN A 81 -6.94 7.15 -5.33
CA GLN A 81 -6.33 8.46 -5.17
C GLN A 81 -6.95 9.41 -6.18
N THR A 82 -7.31 10.60 -5.71
CA THR A 82 -7.88 11.66 -6.55
C THR A 82 -6.81 12.54 -7.22
N SER A 83 -5.54 12.42 -6.81
CA SER A 83 -4.44 13.25 -7.32
C SER A 83 -3.30 12.38 -7.84
N SER A 84 -2.77 12.80 -8.99
CA SER A 84 -1.74 12.13 -9.78
C SER A 84 -0.34 12.18 -9.20
N SER A 85 -0.03 13.16 -8.34
CA SER A 85 1.36 13.53 -7.98
C SER A 85 2.25 12.35 -7.52
N MET A 86 1.68 11.36 -6.83
CA MET A 86 2.43 10.16 -6.44
C MET A 86 2.49 9.11 -7.56
N ALA A 87 1.41 8.94 -8.31
CA ALA A 87 1.34 7.98 -9.41
C ALA A 87 2.36 8.34 -10.51
N THR A 88 2.51 9.62 -10.85
CA THR A 88 3.52 10.10 -11.81
C THR A 88 4.92 9.65 -11.41
N LYS A 89 5.25 9.75 -10.11
CA LYS A 89 6.57 9.42 -9.58
C LYS A 89 6.87 7.93 -9.72
N TYR A 90 5.89 7.05 -9.48
CA TYR A 90 6.10 5.61 -9.64
C TYR A 90 6.35 5.24 -11.10
N VAL A 91 5.51 5.75 -12.01
CA VAL A 91 5.63 5.50 -13.46
C VAL A 91 6.96 6.01 -13.99
N HIS A 92 7.35 7.24 -13.64
CA HIS A 92 8.62 7.81 -14.07
C HIS A 92 9.81 6.99 -13.55
N SER A 93 9.80 6.60 -12.27
CA SER A 93 10.88 5.80 -11.68
C SER A 93 10.99 4.41 -12.34
N ALA A 94 9.86 3.76 -12.63
CA ALA A 94 9.81 2.48 -13.31
C ALA A 94 10.38 2.58 -14.75
N ASN A 95 9.97 3.59 -15.51
CA ASN A 95 10.47 3.84 -16.86
C ASN A 95 11.99 4.09 -16.89
N MET A 96 12.50 4.89 -15.94
CA MET A 96 13.94 5.13 -15.82
C MET A 96 14.71 3.83 -15.52
N ALA A 97 14.17 2.97 -14.65
CA ALA A 97 14.77 1.71 -14.30
C ALA A 97 14.75 0.71 -15.48
N SER A 98 13.63 0.58 -16.19
CA SER A 98 13.51 -0.27 -17.37
C SER A 98 14.48 0.14 -18.48
N ASN A 99 14.63 1.45 -18.74
CA ASN A 99 15.59 1.95 -19.72
C ASN A 99 17.04 1.60 -19.36
N ARG A 100 17.42 1.64 -18.07
CA ARG A 100 18.76 1.25 -17.62
C ARG A 100 19.06 -0.22 -17.91
N VAL A 101 18.10 -1.12 -17.67
CA VAL A 101 18.28 -2.56 -17.93
C VAL A 101 18.54 -2.80 -19.41
N SER A 102 17.80 -2.15 -20.30
CA SER A 102 17.98 -2.24 -21.75
C SER A 102 19.38 -1.79 -22.18
N VAL A 103 19.85 -0.64 -21.68
CA VAL A 103 21.19 -0.10 -22.01
C VAL A 103 22.31 -1.02 -21.51
N VAL A 104 22.21 -1.55 -20.28
CA VAL A 104 23.21 -2.48 -19.74
C VAL A 104 23.27 -3.78 -20.56
N ASN A 105 22.12 -4.29 -21.00
CA ASN A 105 22.05 -5.49 -21.85
C ASN A 105 22.63 -5.25 -23.26
N LEU A 106 22.49 -4.03 -23.79
CA LEU A 106 23.13 -3.61 -25.05
C LEU A 106 24.66 -3.56 -24.92
N ILE A 107 25.19 -3.06 -23.81
CA ILE A 107 26.63 -2.98 -23.56
C ILE A 107 27.25 -4.38 -23.40
N LYS A 108 26.58 -5.29 -22.69
CA LYS A 108 27.08 -6.67 -22.48
C LYS A 108 27.07 -7.57 -23.73
N LYS A 109 26.39 -7.15 -24.80
CA LYS A 109 26.27 -7.91 -26.07
C LYS A 109 27.33 -7.54 -27.13
N LYS A 110 28.19 -6.56 -26.86
CA LYS A 110 29.38 -6.25 -27.67
C LYS A 110 30.62 -6.86 -27.01
#